data_AF-A0A7Y6A5P0-F1
#
_entry.id   AF-A0A7Y6A5P0-F1
#
_cell.length_a   1.000
_cell.length_b   1.000
_cell.length_c   1.000
_cell.angle_alpha   90.00
_cell.angle_beta   90.00
_cell.angle_gamma   90.00
#
_symmetry.space_group_name_H-M   'P 1'
#
loop_
_entity.id
_entity.type
_entity.pdbx_description
1 polymer ?
#
loop_
_entity_poly.entity_id
_entity_poly.type
_entity_poly.pdbx_seq_one_letter_code
_entity_poly.pdbx_strand_id
1 'polypeptide(L)'
;MDIALIAVYLAWVTFVLGYATVALRVGRTRGTRTPTPPVDRLDLYQAAFLTGGPARTADAALLALRATGSVHIGRDGTVTTTGRGAADAVSAGVLRVVEQAGGTAPLTTVRYGGARSPEVQAVGDGLSACRLMRPRGALRRHRMAGRLVNVTSAGGMIGGVLV
;
A
#
# COMPACT_ATOMS: atom_id res chain seq x y z
N MET A 1 34.80 -16.32 21.78
CA MET A 1 33.68 -15.92 20.90
C MET A 1 32.95 -17.19 20.52
N ASP A 2 31.82 -17.45 21.16
CA ASP A 2 31.14 -18.73 21.03
C ASP A 2 30.58 -18.89 19.61
N ILE A 3 30.93 -20.01 18.98
CA ILE A 3 30.49 -20.37 17.62
C ILE A 3 28.95 -20.30 17.52
N ALA A 4 28.25 -20.57 18.62
CA ALA A 4 26.80 -20.43 18.75
C ALA A 4 26.30 -19.00 18.47
N LEU A 5 27.02 -17.96 18.91
CA LEU A 5 26.62 -16.57 18.72
C LEU A 5 26.81 -16.13 17.26
N ILE A 6 27.86 -16.62 16.61
CA ILE A 6 28.10 -16.40 15.17
C ILE A 6 27.01 -17.09 14.34
N ALA A 7 26.63 -18.31 14.69
CA ALA A 7 25.57 -19.06 13.99
C ALA A 7 24.21 -18.37 14.09
N VAL A 8 23.85 -17.86 15.28
CA VAL A 8 22.58 -17.11 15.47
C VAL A 8 22.58 -15.79 14.68
N TYR A 9 23.71 -15.08 14.65
CA TYR A 9 23.83 -13.83 13.89
C TYR A 9 23.65 -14.07 12.37
N LEU A 10 24.30 -15.09 11.82
CA LEU A 10 24.20 -15.43 10.40
C LEU A 10 22.79 -15.91 10.00
N ALA A 11 22.13 -16.67 10.87
CA ALA A 11 20.74 -17.08 10.65
C ALA A 11 19.78 -15.88 10.62
N TRP A 12 20.02 -14.90 11.49
CA TRP A 12 19.20 -13.68 11.53
C TRP A 12 19.40 -12.80 10.29
N VAL A 13 20.65 -12.58 9.87
CA VAL A 13 20.99 -11.80 8.67
C VAL A 13 20.36 -12.40 7.41
N THR A 14 20.45 -13.72 7.25
CA THR A 14 19.87 -14.41 6.08
C THR A 14 18.35 -14.36 6.08
N PHE A 15 17.71 -14.46 7.25
CA PHE A 15 16.25 -14.31 7.39
C PHE A 15 15.77 -12.91 7.00
N VAL A 16 16.46 -11.85 7.46
CA VAL A 16 16.14 -10.45 7.11
C VAL A 16 16.34 -10.21 5.61
N LEU A 17 17.42 -10.74 5.03
CA LEU A 17 17.72 -10.60 3.61
C LEU A 17 16.70 -11.37 2.73
N GLY A 18 16.30 -12.56 3.17
CA GLY A 18 15.24 -13.36 2.54
C GLY A 18 13.89 -12.66 2.59
N TYR A 19 13.52 -12.10 3.74
CA TYR A 19 12.27 -11.35 3.88
C TYR A 19 12.26 -10.09 2.98
N ALA A 20 13.35 -9.33 2.94
CA ALA A 20 13.48 -8.15 2.10
C ALA A 20 13.38 -8.48 0.60
N THR A 21 14.02 -9.56 0.15
CA THR A 21 13.97 -9.97 -1.27
C THR A 21 12.59 -10.46 -1.69
N VAL A 22 11.88 -11.20 -0.84
CA VAL A 22 10.50 -11.62 -1.08
C VAL A 22 9.56 -10.43 -1.13
N ALA A 23 9.65 -9.51 -0.16
CA ALA A 23 8.84 -8.28 -0.16
C ALA A 23 9.05 -7.42 -1.41
N LEU A 24 10.30 -7.32 -1.88
CA LEU A 24 10.66 -6.60 -3.11
C LEU A 24 10.25 -7.31 -4.40
N ARG A 25 10.05 -8.64 -4.38
CA ARG A 25 9.55 -9.42 -5.53
C ARG A 25 8.04 -9.42 -5.62
N VAL A 26 7.33 -9.59 -4.49
CA VAL A 26 5.86 -9.50 -4.43
C VAL A 26 5.38 -8.10 -4.80
N GLY A 27 6.14 -7.05 -4.46
CA GLY A 27 5.87 -5.69 -4.92
C GLY A 27 6.11 -5.46 -6.42
N ARG A 28 6.83 -6.35 -7.11
CA ARG A 28 7.13 -6.24 -8.56
C ARG A 28 6.23 -7.10 -9.44
N THR A 29 5.63 -8.16 -8.92
CA THR A 29 4.85 -9.12 -9.72
C THR A 29 3.37 -8.75 -9.88
N ARG A 30 2.91 -7.62 -9.33
CA ARG A 30 1.51 -7.14 -9.47
C ARG A 30 1.34 -5.94 -10.41
N GLY A 31 2.29 -5.75 -11.32
CA GLY A 31 1.99 -4.97 -12.53
C GLY A 31 1.28 -5.87 -13.53
N THR A 32 -0.04 -6.02 -13.43
CA THR A 32 -0.81 -6.44 -14.60
C THR A 32 -0.51 -5.41 -15.68
N ARG A 33 0.19 -5.83 -16.73
CA ARG A 33 0.38 -5.03 -17.94
C ARG A 33 -0.99 -4.87 -18.59
N THR A 34 -1.76 -3.90 -18.13
CA THR A 34 -2.87 -3.40 -18.93
C THR A 34 -2.25 -2.67 -20.12
N PRO A 35 -2.65 -2.98 -21.37
CA PRO A 35 -2.21 -2.24 -22.55
C PRO A 35 -2.42 -0.75 -22.30
N THR A 36 -1.40 0.05 -22.56
CA THR A 36 -1.48 1.51 -22.41
C THR A 36 -2.56 2.01 -23.37
N PRO A 37 -3.71 2.50 -22.88
CA PRO A 37 -4.61 3.18 -23.79
C PRO A 37 -3.90 4.44 -24.32
N PRO A 38 -4.17 4.87 -25.56
CA PRO A 38 -3.80 6.19 -26.03
C PRO A 38 -4.21 7.24 -24.98
N VAL A 39 -3.47 8.34 -24.85
CA VAL A 39 -3.72 9.41 -23.87
C VAL A 39 -5.18 9.93 -23.94
N ASP A 40 -5.83 9.75 -25.09
CA ASP A 40 -7.25 10.04 -25.35
C ASP A 40 -8.25 9.10 -24.63
N ARG A 41 -7.78 8.07 -23.91
CA ARG A 41 -8.61 7.10 -23.19
C ARG A 41 -8.09 6.86 -21.76
N LEU A 42 -8.01 7.93 -20.97
CA LEU A 42 -7.83 7.80 -19.53
C LEU A 42 -9.00 7.03 -18.91
N ASP A 43 -8.68 5.98 -18.17
CA ASP A 43 -9.66 5.28 -17.34
C ASP A 43 -10.14 6.18 -16.19
N LEU A 44 -11.36 5.95 -15.68
CA LEU A 44 -11.98 6.74 -14.61
C LEU A 44 -11.06 6.85 -13.39
N TYR A 45 -10.43 5.75 -12.98
CA TYR A 45 -9.55 5.74 -11.81
C TYR A 45 -8.24 6.48 -12.07
N GLN A 46 -7.73 6.45 -13.29
CA GLN A 46 -6.54 7.21 -13.71
C GLN A 46 -6.84 8.71 -13.74
N ALA A 47 -7.98 9.12 -14.29
CA ALA A 47 -8.44 10.51 -14.28
C ALA A 47 -8.67 11.03 -12.85
N ALA A 48 -9.30 10.23 -11.99
CA ALA A 48 -9.46 10.56 -10.57
C ALA A 48 -8.10 10.70 -9.87
N PHE A 49 -7.14 9.82 -10.18
CA PHE A 49 -5.81 9.86 -9.56
C PHE A 49 -5.03 11.11 -9.99
N LEU A 50 -5.12 11.50 -11.25
CA LEU A 50 -4.42 12.68 -11.77
C LEU A 50 -5.04 13.98 -11.25
N THR A 51 -6.36 14.04 -11.11
CA THR A 51 -7.06 15.23 -10.63
C THR A 51 -7.00 15.43 -9.11
N GLY A 52 -6.91 14.35 -8.33
CA GLY A 52 -6.96 14.46 -6.86
C GLY A 52 -6.15 13.42 -6.08
N GLY A 53 -5.35 12.60 -6.76
CA GLY A 53 -4.51 11.59 -6.13
C GLY A 53 -5.28 10.37 -5.60
N PRO A 54 -4.61 9.55 -4.76
CA PRO A 54 -5.13 8.25 -4.35
C PRO A 54 -6.41 8.34 -3.50
N ALA A 55 -6.59 9.42 -2.75
CA ALA A 55 -7.82 9.63 -2.00
C ALA A 55 -9.02 9.85 -2.93
N ARG A 56 -8.84 10.61 -4.02
CA ARG A 56 -9.88 10.84 -5.03
C ARG A 56 -10.23 9.55 -5.79
N THR A 57 -9.23 8.72 -6.08
CA THR A 57 -9.44 7.40 -6.69
C THR A 57 -10.23 6.48 -5.76
N ALA A 58 -9.93 6.48 -4.45
CA ALA A 58 -10.69 5.72 -3.47
C ALA A 58 -12.15 6.22 -3.36
N ASP A 59 -12.37 7.53 -3.43
CA ASP A 59 -13.73 8.11 -3.46
C ASP A 59 -14.49 7.67 -4.73
N ALA A 60 -13.84 7.64 -5.89
CA ALA A 60 -14.44 7.16 -7.13
C ALA A 60 -14.82 5.67 -7.05
N ALA A 61 -13.96 4.84 -6.45
CA ALA A 61 -14.26 3.42 -6.21
C ALA A 61 -15.40 3.23 -5.21
N LEU A 62 -15.49 4.07 -4.16
CA LEU A 62 -16.64 4.07 -3.24
C LEU A 62 -17.95 4.43 -3.94
N LEU A 63 -17.91 5.39 -4.86
CA LEU A 63 -19.09 5.74 -5.67
C LEU A 63 -19.48 4.58 -6.61
N ALA A 64 -18.52 3.88 -7.20
CA ALA A 64 -18.78 2.69 -8.01
C ALA A 64 -19.44 1.57 -7.16
N LEU A 65 -18.89 1.27 -5.99
CA LEU A 65 -19.46 0.30 -5.04
C LEU A 65 -20.86 0.67 -4.57
N ARG A 66 -21.13 1.96 -4.36
CA ARG A 66 -22.48 2.44 -4.03
C ARG A 66 -23.43 2.28 -5.21
N ALA A 67 -22.98 2.59 -6.42
CA ALA A 67 -23.79 2.47 -7.63
C ALA A 67 -24.15 1.00 -7.96
N THR A 68 -23.23 0.06 -7.72
CA THR A 68 -23.48 -1.38 -7.87
C THR A 68 -24.25 -2.00 -6.70
N GLY A 69 -24.52 -1.22 -5.64
CA GLY A 69 -25.19 -1.69 -4.43
C GLY A 69 -24.36 -2.68 -3.60
N SER A 70 -23.03 -2.67 -3.76
CA SER A 70 -22.07 -3.46 -2.97
C SER A 70 -21.84 -2.89 -1.57
N VAL A 71 -22.13 -1.60 -1.41
CA VAL A 71 -21.94 -0.87 -0.15
C VAL A 71 -23.09 0.10 0.05
N HIS A 72 -23.54 0.23 1.30
CA HIS A 72 -24.42 1.28 1.77
C HIS A 72 -23.62 2.36 2.51
N ILE A 73 -23.93 3.63 2.26
CA ILE A 73 -23.33 4.77 2.97
C ILE A 73 -24.43 5.47 3.75
N GLY A 74 -24.37 5.37 5.07
CA GLY A 74 -25.27 6.03 6.01
C GLY A 74 -25.06 7.54 6.04
N ARG A 75 -26.07 8.28 6.51
CA ARG A 75 -26.02 9.74 6.67
C ARG A 75 -25.02 10.18 7.74
N ASP A 76 -24.72 9.31 8.68
CA ASP A 76 -23.71 9.44 9.73
C ASP A 76 -22.27 9.29 9.22
N GLY A 77 -22.09 8.99 7.92
CA GLY A 77 -20.79 8.73 7.33
C GLY A 77 -20.27 7.33 7.61
N THR A 78 -21.14 6.39 7.98
CA THR A 78 -20.79 4.98 8.11
C THR A 78 -20.95 4.24 6.80
N VAL A 79 -20.02 3.36 6.48
CA VAL A 79 -19.97 2.57 5.25
C VAL A 79 -20.15 1.10 5.62
N THR A 80 -21.19 0.46 5.10
CA THR A 80 -21.56 -0.93 5.42
C THR A 80 -21.59 -1.77 4.16
N THR A 81 -20.95 -2.95 4.18
CA THR A 81 -21.01 -3.89 3.06
C THR A 81 -22.38 -4.55 2.98
N THR A 82 -22.88 -4.79 1.76
CA THR A 82 -24.13 -5.52 1.53
C THR A 82 -23.91 -7.01 1.24
N GLY A 83 -22.64 -7.47 1.27
CA GLY A 83 -22.26 -8.83 0.90
C GLY A 83 -22.16 -9.06 -0.62
N ARG A 84 -22.47 -8.06 -1.46
CA ARG A 84 -22.18 -8.11 -2.90
C ARG A 84 -20.72 -7.75 -3.17
N GLY A 85 -20.10 -8.51 -4.07
CA GLY A 85 -18.72 -8.27 -4.49
C GLY A 85 -18.54 -6.97 -5.28
N ALA A 86 -17.28 -6.67 -5.59
CA ALA A 86 -16.90 -5.54 -6.43
C ALA A 86 -16.79 -5.92 -7.91
N ALA A 87 -17.09 -4.98 -8.81
CA ALA A 87 -17.03 -5.20 -10.25
C ALA A 87 -15.61 -5.11 -10.84
N ASP A 88 -14.71 -4.40 -10.16
CA ASP A 88 -13.33 -4.17 -10.62
C ASP A 88 -12.32 -4.29 -9.47
N ALA A 89 -11.04 -4.40 -9.81
CA ALA A 89 -9.96 -4.62 -8.85
C ALA A 89 -9.79 -3.47 -7.84
N VAL A 90 -9.97 -2.21 -8.26
CA VAL A 90 -9.82 -1.03 -7.38
C VAL A 90 -10.96 -0.99 -6.37
N SER A 91 -12.19 -1.18 -6.85
CA SER A 91 -13.38 -1.35 -6.02
C SER A 91 -13.25 -2.53 -5.06
N ALA A 92 -12.68 -3.66 -5.50
CA ALA A 92 -12.44 -4.82 -4.65
C ALA A 92 -11.42 -4.52 -3.54
N GLY A 93 -10.37 -3.77 -3.87
CA GLY A 93 -9.38 -3.32 -2.89
C GLY A 93 -9.99 -2.43 -1.81
N VAL A 94 -10.89 -1.51 -2.20
CA VAL A 94 -11.61 -0.64 -1.25
C VAL A 94 -12.65 -1.40 -0.45
N LEU A 95 -13.42 -2.30 -1.06
CA LEU A 95 -14.40 -3.15 -0.38
C LEU A 95 -13.72 -4.00 0.71
N ARG A 96 -12.53 -4.55 0.42
CA ARG A 96 -11.73 -5.31 1.38
C ARG A 96 -11.39 -4.52 2.64
N VAL A 97 -11.19 -3.21 2.54
CA VAL A 97 -10.94 -2.35 3.71
C VAL A 97 -12.16 -2.31 4.63
N VAL A 98 -13.38 -2.27 4.06
CA VAL A 98 -14.63 -2.32 4.82
C VAL A 98 -14.82 -3.70 5.46
N GLU A 99 -14.55 -4.77 4.70
CA GLU A 99 -14.64 -6.15 5.19
C GLU A 99 -13.67 -6.42 6.34
N GLN A 100 -12.42 -5.96 6.24
CA GLN A 100 -11.40 -6.08 7.28
C GLN A 100 -11.77 -5.33 8.57
N ALA A 101 -12.62 -4.30 8.48
CA ALA A 101 -13.13 -3.57 9.63
C ALA A 101 -14.37 -4.24 10.27
N GLY A 102 -14.74 -5.46 9.84
CA GLY A 102 -15.92 -6.16 10.33
C GLY A 102 -17.20 -5.86 9.53
N GLY A 103 -17.07 -5.39 8.29
CA GLY A 103 -18.19 -5.13 7.38
C GLY A 103 -18.89 -3.79 7.59
N THR A 104 -18.52 -3.04 8.62
CA THR A 104 -18.98 -1.66 8.86
C THR A 104 -17.79 -0.80 9.27
N ALA A 105 -17.59 0.34 8.61
CA ALA A 105 -16.46 1.22 8.87
C ALA A 105 -16.82 2.70 8.66
N PRO A 106 -16.22 3.64 9.41
CA PRO A 106 -16.33 5.06 9.13
C PRO A 106 -15.78 5.40 7.73
N LEU A 107 -16.44 6.29 7.01
CA LEU A 107 -16.04 6.73 5.65
C LEU A 107 -14.62 7.26 5.62
N THR A 108 -14.17 7.93 6.69
CA THR A 108 -12.79 8.41 6.83
C THR A 108 -11.79 7.25 6.80
N THR A 109 -12.05 6.19 7.58
CA THR A 109 -11.22 4.98 7.61
C THR A 109 -11.16 4.32 6.25
N VAL A 110 -12.31 4.20 5.56
CA VAL A 110 -12.37 3.59 4.23
C VAL A 110 -11.64 4.43 3.18
N ARG A 111 -11.75 5.75 3.26
CA ARG A 111 -11.05 6.67 2.36
C ARG A 111 -9.52 6.59 2.54
N TYR A 112 -9.04 6.63 3.78
CA TYR A 112 -7.60 6.53 4.07
C TYR A 112 -7.03 5.13 3.80
N GLY A 113 -7.76 4.09 4.17
CA GLY A 113 -7.38 2.70 3.92
C GLY A 113 -7.40 2.36 2.44
N GLY A 114 -8.47 2.75 1.74
CA GLY A 114 -8.65 2.57 0.30
C GLY A 114 -7.55 3.28 -0.50
N ALA A 115 -7.20 4.52 -0.13
CA ALA A 115 -6.09 5.25 -0.75
C ALA A 115 -4.72 4.54 -0.61
N ARG A 116 -4.56 3.70 0.41
CA ARG A 116 -3.34 2.89 0.66
C ARG A 116 -3.44 1.46 0.16
N SER A 117 -4.58 1.07 -0.39
CA SER A 117 -4.77 -0.27 -0.95
C SER A 117 -3.78 -0.53 -2.10
N PRO A 118 -3.26 -1.76 -2.23
CA PRO A 118 -2.29 -2.08 -3.27
C PRO A 118 -2.86 -1.84 -4.67
N GLU A 119 -4.16 -2.01 -4.86
CA GLU A 119 -4.85 -1.79 -6.14
C GLU A 119 -4.87 -0.31 -6.52
N VAL A 120 -5.15 0.61 -5.59
CA VAL A 120 -5.07 2.06 -5.83
C VAL A 120 -3.63 2.52 -6.06
N GLN A 121 -2.66 1.92 -5.36
CA GLN A 121 -1.24 2.24 -5.57
C GLN A 121 -0.75 1.76 -6.95
N ALA A 122 -1.23 0.61 -7.42
CA ALA A 122 -0.90 0.10 -8.75
C ALA A 122 -1.36 1.05 -9.88
N VAL A 123 -2.48 1.76 -9.71
CA VAL A 123 -2.90 2.83 -10.65
C VAL A 123 -1.85 3.93 -10.71
N GLY A 124 -1.37 4.41 -9.56
CA GLY A 124 -0.33 5.43 -9.48
C GLY A 124 1.02 4.96 -10.06
N ASP A 125 1.38 3.70 -9.84
CA ASP A 125 2.59 3.09 -10.39
C ASP A 125 2.51 2.97 -11.92
N GLY A 126 1.37 2.57 -12.47
CA GLY A 126 1.11 2.55 -13.91
C GLY A 126 1.20 3.94 -14.55
N LEU A 127 0.62 4.95 -13.91
CA LEU A 127 0.74 6.36 -14.35
C LEU A 127 2.19 6.86 -14.31
N SER A 128 2.94 6.47 -13.29
CA SER A 128 4.36 6.82 -13.15
C SER A 128 5.21 6.14 -14.23
N ALA A 129 4.93 4.88 -14.54
CA ALA A 129 5.60 4.13 -15.61
C ALA A 129 5.34 4.76 -16.98
N CYS A 130 4.14 5.30 -17.20
CA CYS A 130 3.78 6.04 -18.41
C CYS A 130 4.29 7.49 -18.43
N ARG A 131 5.08 7.91 -17.43
CA ARG A 131 5.59 9.28 -17.23
C ARG A 131 4.52 10.37 -17.14
N LEU A 132 3.26 10.00 -16.93
CA LEU A 132 2.15 10.94 -16.69
C LEU A 132 2.18 11.52 -15.27
N MET A 133 3.00 10.95 -14.39
CA MET A 133 3.15 11.39 -13.02
C MET A 133 4.59 11.19 -12.52
N ARG A 134 5.09 12.09 -11.67
CA ARG A 134 6.38 11.93 -11.00
C ARG A 134 6.28 10.87 -9.88
N PRO A 135 7.20 9.88 -9.83
CA PRO A 135 7.16 8.83 -8.80
C PRO A 135 7.22 9.42 -7.39
N ARG A 136 6.17 9.19 -6.58
CA ARG A 136 6.11 9.66 -5.17
C ARG A 136 7.10 8.94 -4.25
N GLY A 137 7.57 7.74 -4.65
CA GLY A 137 8.41 6.87 -3.83
C GLY A 137 9.88 7.30 -3.67
N ALA A 138 10.39 8.17 -4.54
CA ALA A 138 11.78 8.63 -4.44
C ALA A 138 12.03 9.45 -3.16
N LEU A 139 11.06 10.26 -2.71
CA LEU A 139 11.27 11.19 -1.60
C LEU A 139 10.99 10.60 -0.20
N ARG A 140 10.17 9.54 -0.08
CA ARG A 140 9.89 8.88 1.23
C ARG A 140 10.96 7.88 1.65
N ARG A 141 11.63 7.21 0.69
CA ARG A 141 12.69 6.24 0.98
C ARG A 141 13.91 6.90 1.65
N HIS A 142 14.24 8.14 1.28
CA HIS A 142 15.34 8.87 1.90
C HIS A 142 15.04 9.36 3.32
N ARG A 143 13.77 9.65 3.67
CA ARG A 143 13.40 10.09 5.04
C ARG A 143 13.28 8.94 6.04
N MET A 144 12.97 7.73 5.61
CA MET A 144 12.99 6.55 6.49
C MET A 144 14.40 5.96 6.64
N ALA A 145 15.26 6.06 5.61
CA ALA A 145 16.66 5.67 5.70
C ALA A 145 17.45 6.56 6.69
N GLY A 146 17.11 7.85 6.80
CA GLY A 146 17.73 8.76 7.78
C GLY A 146 17.31 8.56 9.24
N ARG A 147 16.27 7.75 9.52
CA ARG A 147 15.78 7.54 10.90
C ARG A 147 16.19 6.20 11.53
N LEU A 148 16.65 5.22 10.74
CA LEU A 148 17.20 3.97 11.27
C LEU A 148 18.74 3.95 11.38
N VAL A 149 19.44 4.93 10.80
CA VAL A 149 20.90 5.06 11.00
C VAL A 149 21.26 5.65 12.37
N ASN A 150 20.31 6.28 13.08
CA ASN A 150 20.57 6.91 14.38
C ASN A 150 20.20 6.07 15.62
N VAL A 151 19.87 4.78 15.50
CA VAL A 151 19.55 3.93 16.67
C VAL A 151 20.57 2.80 16.90
N THR A 152 21.46 2.50 15.95
CA THR A 152 22.41 1.38 16.08
C THR A 152 23.82 1.81 16.47
N SER A 153 23.96 2.83 17.31
CA SER A 153 25.24 3.18 17.98
C SER A 153 25.13 3.18 19.50
N ALA A 154 24.13 2.49 20.07
CA ALA A 154 23.99 2.31 21.52
C ALA A 154 24.14 0.84 21.98
N GLY A 155 24.17 -0.14 21.06
CA GLY A 155 24.31 -1.57 21.41
C GLY A 155 25.75 -2.05 21.63
N GLY A 156 26.76 -1.21 21.39
CA GLY A 156 28.18 -1.56 21.53
C GLY A 156 28.80 -1.26 22.90
N MET A 157 28.03 -0.74 23.86
CA MET A 157 28.59 -0.16 25.09
C MET A 157 28.11 -0.87 26.38
N ILE A 158 27.97 -2.21 26.38
CA ILE A 158 27.75 -3.00 27.62
C ILE A 158 28.73 -4.19 27.74
N GLY A 159 29.63 -4.40 26.77
CA GLY A 159 30.61 -5.51 26.79
C GLY A 159 32.03 -5.15 27.21
N GLY A 160 32.25 -4.03 27.91
CA GLY A 160 33.58 -3.48 28.19
C GLY A 160 33.89 -3.14 29.65
N VAL A 161 33.06 -3.60 30.62
CA VAL A 161 33.33 -3.41 32.05
C VAL A 161 33.11 -4.73 32.78
N LEU A 162 34.04 -5.66 32.57
CA LEU A 162 34.44 -6.73 33.51
C LEU A 162 35.63 -7.50 32.92
N VAL A 163 36.77 -6.82 32.88
CA VAL A 163 38.11 -7.38 33.14
C VAL A 163 38.79 -6.41 34.09
#